data_AF-A0A1H3E9L6-F1
#
_entry.id   AF-A0A1H3E9L6-F1
#
_cell.length_a   1.000
_cell.length_b   1.000
_cell.length_c   1.000
_cell.angle_alpha   90.00
_cell.angle_beta   90.00
_cell.angle_gamma   90.00
#
_symmetry.space_group_name_H-M   'P 1'
#
loop_
_entity.id
_entity.type
_entity.pdbx_description
1 polymer ?
#
loop_
_entity_poly.entity_id
_entity_poly.type
_entity_poly.pdbx_seq_one_letter_code
_entity_poly.pdbx_strand_id
1 'polypeptide(L)'
;MDEAAVFDHVITALEERNYDPLVHVPEAHSETYADVLDRCRRHAITIRGRYPDVIGFTDRNRVFAVEVKGSSGLLRGIGQALTYQEGAHVSYLAGDATAVDSHASLLRSKGVGVIGVREDGVSAWRAPPRAETSTEVADVEGQLSLRLRGGEFGGDVTTLTLAQPLNYLAPVVGLDGAGPTPRDELVERLADEYSFGAGDAAVASARTLGLLAAGSPCRLTDQGELSATVLRGYGVADLDELWAIKRETRGSTVVETHPPLAILLRNAFARHPEFGLLLEALRAEGPRVHFLDLLERLVREYPNVFLSAVCTTRGAERARELIERGETARIYADPDVWRDVVRNNVLFNFVQQLKHVGVLASETRSHSGAMAEYDPDEKPWILAPDERG
;
A
#
# COMPACT_ATOMS: atom_id res chain seq x y z
N MET A 1 17.81 -27.38 -16.97
CA MET A 1 18.31 -26.56 -15.86
C MET A 1 17.26 -26.53 -14.77
N ASP A 2 17.69 -26.57 -13.50
CA ASP A 2 16.79 -26.42 -12.36
C ASP A 2 16.35 -24.96 -12.18
N GLU A 3 15.16 -24.75 -11.62
CA GLU A 3 14.55 -23.42 -11.46
C GLU A 3 15.36 -22.52 -10.53
N ALA A 4 15.93 -23.07 -9.44
CA ALA A 4 16.78 -22.32 -8.52
C ALA A 4 18.02 -21.74 -9.20
N ALA A 5 18.66 -22.50 -10.09
CA ALA A 5 19.82 -22.02 -10.85
C ALA A 5 19.43 -20.92 -11.85
N VAL A 6 18.27 -21.05 -12.52
CA VAL A 6 17.74 -19.97 -13.39
C VAL A 6 17.50 -18.71 -12.56
N PHE A 7 16.89 -18.86 -11.38
CA PHE A 7 16.56 -17.75 -10.49
C PHE A 7 17.83 -16.98 -10.08
N ASP A 8 18.86 -17.67 -9.57
CA ASP A 8 20.10 -17.02 -9.14
C ASP A 8 20.81 -16.27 -10.28
N HIS A 9 20.87 -16.87 -11.47
CA HIS A 9 21.44 -16.21 -12.65
C HIS A 9 20.63 -14.98 -13.08
N VAL A 10 19.30 -15.01 -12.96
CA VAL A 10 18.43 -13.86 -13.23
C VAL A 10 18.70 -12.73 -12.24
N ILE A 11 18.81 -13.02 -10.94
CA ILE A 11 19.14 -12.01 -9.92
C ILE A 11 20.50 -11.36 -10.20
N THR A 12 21.50 -12.17 -10.50
CA THR A 12 22.83 -11.66 -10.87
C THR A 12 22.76 -10.71 -12.07
N ALA A 13 22.02 -11.08 -13.12
CA ALA A 13 21.87 -10.23 -14.29
C ALA A 13 21.05 -8.95 -14.04
N LEU A 14 20.12 -8.98 -13.07
CA LEU A 14 19.35 -7.80 -12.64
C LEU A 14 20.24 -6.82 -11.86
N GLU A 15 21.06 -7.32 -10.94
CA GLU A 15 22.02 -6.51 -10.18
C GLU A 15 23.05 -5.83 -11.11
N GLU A 16 23.60 -6.56 -12.09
CA GLU A 16 24.51 -6.01 -13.10
C GLU A 16 23.89 -4.87 -13.93
N ARG A 17 22.56 -4.85 -14.03
CA ARG A 17 21.80 -3.81 -14.76
C ARG A 17 21.37 -2.65 -13.86
N ASN A 18 21.76 -2.65 -12.58
CA ASN A 18 21.31 -1.70 -11.57
C ASN A 18 19.77 -1.67 -11.43
N TYR A 19 19.15 -2.85 -11.46
CA TYR A 19 17.73 -2.99 -11.10
C TYR A 19 17.63 -3.23 -9.60
N ASP A 20 16.49 -2.86 -9.01
CA ASP A 20 16.19 -3.04 -7.59
C ASP A 20 15.15 -4.16 -7.41
N PRO A 21 15.56 -5.45 -7.40
CA PRO A 21 14.63 -6.57 -7.29
C PRO A 21 14.11 -6.79 -5.86
N LEU A 22 12.85 -7.19 -5.79
CA LEU A 22 12.24 -7.92 -4.69
C LEU A 22 11.85 -9.31 -5.22
N VAL A 23 11.90 -10.32 -4.37
CA VAL A 23 11.56 -11.71 -4.74
C VAL A 23 10.38 -12.27 -3.98
N HIS A 24 9.59 -13.11 -4.63
CA HIS A 24 8.57 -13.91 -3.98
C HIS A 24 9.02 -15.37 -3.95
N VAL A 25 9.26 -15.88 -2.75
CA VAL A 25 9.54 -17.29 -2.52
C VAL A 25 8.61 -17.75 -1.39
N PRO A 26 7.71 -18.72 -1.65
CA PRO A 26 6.87 -19.29 -0.60
C PRO A 26 7.73 -19.84 0.53
N GLU A 27 7.28 -19.68 1.78
CA GLU A 27 8.09 -20.03 2.96
C GLU A 27 8.56 -21.50 2.95
N ALA A 28 7.70 -22.40 2.44
CA ALA A 28 7.98 -23.83 2.25
C ALA A 28 9.16 -24.13 1.31
N HIS A 29 9.63 -23.16 0.53
CA HIS A 29 10.75 -23.28 -0.41
C HIS A 29 11.96 -22.44 0.01
N SER A 30 11.95 -21.83 1.20
CA SER A 30 13.01 -20.90 1.63
C SER A 30 14.40 -21.53 1.62
N GLU A 31 14.54 -22.79 2.02
CA GLU A 31 15.84 -23.49 2.01
C GLU A 31 16.35 -23.73 0.58
N THR A 32 15.46 -23.99 -0.37
CA THR A 32 15.82 -24.23 -1.79
C THR A 32 16.35 -22.97 -2.47
N TYR A 33 15.88 -21.80 -2.04
CA TYR A 33 16.25 -20.50 -2.64
C TYR A 33 17.01 -19.61 -1.66
N ALA A 34 17.74 -20.20 -0.70
CA ALA A 34 18.46 -19.46 0.34
C ALA A 34 19.42 -18.41 -0.24
N ASP A 35 20.20 -18.78 -1.26
CA ASP A 35 21.17 -17.87 -1.91
C ASP A 35 20.50 -16.62 -2.51
N VAL A 36 19.30 -16.78 -3.09
CA VAL A 36 18.51 -15.67 -3.63
C VAL A 36 17.97 -14.80 -2.49
N LEU A 37 17.50 -15.43 -1.41
CA LEU A 37 16.91 -14.74 -0.26
C LEU A 37 17.95 -13.99 0.60
N ASP A 38 19.22 -14.41 0.57
CA ASP A 38 20.33 -13.71 1.21
C ASP A 38 20.68 -12.40 0.48
N ARG A 39 20.39 -12.32 -0.83
CA ARG A 39 20.69 -11.16 -1.68
C ARG A 39 19.50 -10.22 -1.87
N CYS A 40 18.29 -10.75 -1.85
CA CYS A 40 17.08 -10.02 -2.20
C CYS A 40 16.08 -9.93 -1.05
N ARG A 41 15.43 -8.78 -0.93
CA ARG A 41 14.28 -8.61 -0.03
C ARG A 41 13.05 -9.34 -0.58
N ARG A 42 12.22 -9.91 0.31
CA ARG A 42 10.95 -10.55 -0.07
C ARG A 42 9.84 -9.54 -0.40
N HIS A 43 8.88 -9.91 -1.25
CA HIS A 43 7.61 -9.20 -1.43
C HIS A 43 6.37 -10.10 -1.33
N ALA A 44 5.23 -9.44 -1.08
CA ALA A 44 3.88 -9.98 -1.17
C ALA A 44 2.98 -9.07 -2.03
N ILE A 45 3.55 -8.51 -3.10
CA ILE A 45 2.85 -7.67 -4.09
C ILE A 45 2.26 -8.56 -5.16
N THR A 46 0.98 -8.37 -5.48
CA THR A 46 0.28 -9.15 -6.51
C THR A 46 0.01 -8.33 -7.78
N ILE A 47 -0.10 -9.02 -8.90
CA ILE A 47 -0.68 -8.50 -10.15
C ILE A 47 -1.81 -9.46 -10.54
N ARG A 48 -3.04 -8.95 -10.67
CA ARG A 48 -4.24 -9.80 -10.87
C ARG A 48 -4.31 -11.00 -9.90
N GLY A 49 -3.97 -10.77 -8.62
CA GLY A 49 -4.02 -11.79 -7.55
C GLY A 49 -2.90 -12.84 -7.56
N ARG A 50 -1.95 -12.75 -8.51
CA ARG A 50 -0.77 -13.63 -8.61
C ARG A 50 0.49 -12.92 -8.12
N TYR A 51 1.41 -13.66 -7.51
CA TYR A 51 2.72 -13.13 -7.11
C TYR A 51 3.75 -13.37 -8.23
N PRO A 52 4.33 -12.32 -8.83
CA PRO A 52 5.53 -12.48 -9.65
C PRO A 52 6.68 -13.07 -8.85
N ASP A 53 7.51 -13.91 -9.45
CA ASP A 53 8.70 -14.46 -8.78
C ASP A 53 9.70 -13.34 -8.45
N VAL A 54 9.85 -12.38 -9.36
CA VAL A 54 10.63 -11.15 -9.15
C VAL A 54 9.84 -9.93 -9.59
N ILE A 55 9.89 -8.87 -8.81
CA ILE A 55 9.30 -7.57 -9.12
C ILE A 55 10.18 -6.45 -8.60
N GLY A 56 10.19 -5.29 -9.25
CA GLY A 56 11.01 -4.17 -8.76
C GLY A 56 11.03 -2.97 -9.68
N PHE A 57 12.00 -2.08 -9.48
CA PHE A 57 12.26 -0.97 -10.39
C PHE A 57 13.48 -1.26 -11.28
N THR A 58 13.37 -0.90 -12.56
CA THR A 58 14.53 -0.75 -13.44
C THR A 58 15.35 0.47 -13.03
N ASP A 59 16.57 0.61 -13.57
CA ASP A 59 17.42 1.81 -13.51
C ASP A 59 16.72 3.13 -13.91
N ARG A 60 15.62 3.04 -14.68
CA ARG A 60 14.78 4.19 -15.10
C ARG A 60 13.49 4.36 -14.31
N ASN A 61 13.39 3.82 -13.10
CA ASN A 61 12.19 3.86 -12.26
C ASN A 61 10.92 3.30 -12.92
N ARG A 62 11.06 2.29 -13.79
CA ARG A 62 9.91 1.56 -14.34
C ARG A 62 9.73 0.26 -13.57
N VAL A 63 8.50 -0.03 -13.18
CA VAL A 63 8.09 -1.34 -12.64
C VAL A 63 8.41 -2.47 -13.64
N PHE A 64 9.17 -3.47 -13.21
CA PHE A 64 9.35 -4.72 -13.95
C PHE A 64 8.81 -5.91 -13.17
N ALA A 65 8.43 -6.97 -13.89
CA ALA A 65 8.10 -8.28 -13.32
C ALA A 65 8.79 -9.40 -14.12
N VAL A 66 9.26 -10.44 -13.43
CA VAL A 66 9.86 -11.63 -14.04
C VAL A 66 9.18 -12.87 -13.48
N GLU A 67 8.74 -13.76 -14.37
CA GLU A 67 8.42 -15.14 -14.03
C GLU A 67 9.63 -16.02 -14.35
N VAL A 68 10.06 -16.85 -13.40
CA VAL A 68 11.21 -17.75 -13.53
C VAL A 68 10.70 -19.18 -13.68
N LYS A 69 11.25 -19.92 -14.64
CA LYS A 69 10.94 -21.34 -14.86
C LYS A 69 12.19 -22.16 -15.14
N GLY A 70 12.25 -23.36 -14.56
CA GLY A 70 13.25 -24.37 -14.91
C GLY A 70 12.99 -24.99 -16.30
N SER A 71 13.43 -26.24 -16.50
CA SER A 71 13.22 -26.98 -17.76
C SER A 71 11.78 -27.45 -18.03
N SER A 72 10.86 -27.27 -17.09
CA SER A 72 9.45 -27.65 -17.22
C SER A 72 8.53 -26.48 -16.80
N GLY A 73 7.23 -26.58 -17.10
CA GLY A 73 6.26 -25.57 -16.68
C GLY A 73 6.26 -24.26 -17.50
N LEU A 74 7.04 -24.18 -18.57
CA LEU A 74 7.18 -22.95 -19.38
C LEU A 74 5.85 -22.40 -19.88
N LEU A 75 4.93 -23.25 -20.36
CA LEU A 75 3.60 -22.83 -20.83
C LEU A 75 2.79 -22.12 -19.75
N ARG A 76 2.87 -22.59 -18.50
CA ARG A 76 2.22 -21.93 -17.36
C ARG A 76 2.87 -20.57 -17.09
N GLY A 77 4.21 -20.52 -17.15
CA GLY A 77 4.98 -19.29 -17.00
C GLY A 77 4.67 -18.24 -18.09
N ILE A 78 4.40 -18.66 -19.32
CA ILE A 78 3.92 -17.76 -20.40
C ILE A 78 2.62 -17.07 -19.98
N GLY A 79 1.66 -17.82 -19.46
CA GLY A 79 0.39 -17.26 -18.98
C GLY A 79 0.60 -16.22 -17.86
N GLN A 80 1.45 -16.54 -16.90
CA GLN A 80 1.77 -15.64 -15.78
C GLN A 80 2.47 -14.35 -16.25
N ALA A 81 3.49 -14.47 -17.10
CA ALA A 81 4.19 -13.32 -17.64
C ALA A 81 3.28 -12.41 -18.49
N LEU A 82 2.29 -12.98 -19.20
CA LEU A 82 1.25 -12.18 -19.88
C LEU A 82 0.38 -11.43 -18.87
N THR A 83 -0.07 -12.09 -17.81
CA THR A 83 -0.86 -11.45 -16.73
C THR A 83 -0.10 -10.30 -16.08
N TYR A 84 1.22 -10.42 -15.88
CA TYR A 84 2.01 -9.37 -15.20
C TYR A 84 2.08 -8.04 -15.96
N GLN A 85 1.73 -8.00 -17.25
CA GLN A 85 1.66 -6.75 -18.01
C GLN A 85 0.58 -5.79 -17.48
N GLU A 86 -0.40 -6.29 -16.74
CA GLU A 86 -1.45 -5.46 -16.14
C GLU A 86 -0.90 -4.52 -15.05
N GLY A 87 0.16 -4.94 -14.35
CA GLY A 87 0.77 -4.23 -13.22
C GLY A 87 2.25 -3.93 -13.37
N ALA A 88 2.86 -4.20 -14.52
CA ALA A 88 4.27 -3.92 -14.79
C ALA A 88 4.47 -3.23 -16.14
N HIS A 89 5.39 -2.26 -16.17
CA HIS A 89 5.77 -1.58 -17.40
C HIS A 89 6.54 -2.47 -18.38
N VAL A 90 7.22 -3.49 -17.85
CA VAL A 90 7.91 -4.54 -18.62
C VAL A 90 7.77 -5.87 -17.88
N SER A 91 7.30 -6.89 -18.59
CA SER A 91 7.19 -8.25 -18.08
C SER A 91 8.15 -9.18 -18.82
N TYR A 92 8.74 -10.13 -18.10
CA TYR A 92 9.69 -11.09 -18.63
C TYR A 92 9.33 -12.53 -18.25
N LEU A 93 9.63 -13.47 -19.16
CA LEU A 93 9.76 -14.89 -18.84
C LEU A 93 11.24 -15.28 -18.88
N ALA A 94 11.74 -15.83 -17.78
CA ALA A 94 13.08 -16.35 -17.64
C ALA A 94 13.09 -17.88 -17.58
N GLY A 95 14.07 -18.50 -18.22
CA GLY A 95 14.23 -19.95 -18.22
C GLY A 95 15.39 -20.44 -19.06
N ASP A 96 15.47 -21.76 -19.23
CA ASP A 96 16.48 -22.39 -20.09
C ASP A 96 16.49 -21.73 -21.49
N ALA A 97 17.67 -21.32 -21.95
CA ALA A 97 17.83 -20.54 -23.17
C ALA A 97 17.21 -21.23 -24.40
N THR A 98 17.33 -22.55 -24.50
CA THR A 98 16.78 -23.31 -25.64
C THR A 98 15.26 -23.35 -25.57
N ALA A 99 14.72 -23.61 -24.38
CA ALA A 99 13.28 -23.67 -24.16
C ALA A 99 12.62 -22.31 -24.39
N VAL A 100 13.18 -21.24 -23.84
CA VAL A 100 12.63 -19.88 -23.97
C VAL A 100 12.75 -19.35 -25.40
N ASP A 101 13.88 -19.57 -26.09
CA ASP A 101 14.09 -19.04 -27.44
C ASP A 101 13.09 -19.62 -28.46
N SER A 102 12.63 -20.87 -28.25
CA SER A 102 11.59 -21.49 -29.07
C SER A 102 10.25 -20.74 -29.05
N HIS A 103 9.98 -19.94 -28.01
CA HIS A 103 8.76 -19.14 -27.85
C HIS A 103 9.00 -17.63 -27.92
N ALA A 104 10.24 -17.18 -28.07
CA ALA A 104 10.63 -15.77 -27.96
C ALA A 104 9.88 -14.84 -28.93
N SER A 105 9.69 -15.26 -30.18
CA SER A 105 8.97 -14.46 -31.17
C SER A 105 7.51 -14.22 -30.79
N LEU A 106 6.82 -15.27 -30.32
CA LEU A 106 5.43 -15.18 -29.86
C LEU A 106 5.32 -14.30 -28.61
N LEU A 107 6.12 -14.55 -27.58
CA LEU A 107 6.14 -13.78 -26.35
C LEU A 107 6.36 -12.29 -26.61
N ARG A 108 7.35 -11.96 -27.45
CA ARG A 108 7.62 -10.57 -27.82
C ARG A 108 6.47 -9.94 -28.61
N SER A 109 5.85 -10.65 -29.55
CA SER A 109 4.65 -10.15 -30.25
C SER A 109 3.48 -9.86 -29.30
N LYS A 110 3.48 -10.46 -28.11
CA LYS A 110 2.48 -10.28 -27.06
C LYS A 110 2.97 -9.34 -25.94
N GLY A 111 4.06 -8.61 -26.13
CA GLY A 111 4.56 -7.64 -25.16
C GLY A 111 5.36 -8.23 -23.98
N VAL A 112 5.76 -9.51 -24.04
CA VAL A 112 6.60 -10.16 -23.01
C VAL A 112 8.06 -10.25 -23.50
N GLY A 113 8.99 -9.84 -22.65
CA GLY A 113 10.42 -10.02 -22.84
C GLY A 113 10.88 -11.43 -22.48
N VAL A 114 12.07 -11.82 -22.93
CA VAL A 114 12.62 -13.14 -22.62
C VAL A 114 14.04 -13.06 -22.07
N ILE A 115 14.31 -13.89 -21.08
CA ILE A 115 15.63 -14.04 -20.45
C ILE A 115 16.05 -15.51 -20.60
N GLY A 116 17.01 -15.78 -21.48
CA GLY A 116 17.52 -17.12 -21.76
C GLY A 116 18.77 -17.42 -20.94
N VAL A 117 18.69 -18.42 -20.08
CA VAL A 117 19.74 -18.81 -19.13
C VAL A 117 20.44 -20.10 -19.55
N ARG A 118 21.77 -20.13 -19.39
CA ARG A 118 22.65 -21.29 -19.56
C ARG A 118 23.44 -21.51 -18.26
N GLU A 119 24.22 -22.58 -18.18
CA GLU A 119 24.98 -22.94 -16.98
C GLU A 119 26.00 -21.88 -16.57
N ASP A 120 26.47 -21.07 -17.52
CA ASP A 120 27.39 -19.94 -17.31
C ASP A 120 26.69 -18.60 -17.04
N GLY A 121 25.35 -18.59 -16.96
CA GLY A 121 24.55 -17.41 -16.65
C GLY A 121 23.58 -16.99 -17.76
N VAL A 122 23.19 -15.70 -17.75
CA VAL A 122 22.25 -15.18 -18.74
C VAL A 122 22.92 -15.05 -20.11
N SER A 123 22.52 -15.92 -21.02
CA SER A 123 23.03 -15.96 -22.40
C SER A 123 22.32 -15.00 -23.37
N ALA A 124 21.07 -14.63 -23.06
CA ALA A 124 20.28 -13.72 -23.89
C ALA A 124 19.26 -12.94 -23.04
N TRP A 125 19.16 -11.64 -23.28
CA TRP A 125 18.13 -10.78 -22.69
C TRP A 125 17.46 -9.98 -23.80
N ARG A 126 16.18 -10.24 -24.08
CA ARG A 126 15.42 -9.54 -25.11
C ARG A 126 14.25 -8.79 -24.45
N ALA A 127 14.33 -7.46 -24.43
CA ALA A 127 13.29 -6.61 -23.88
C ALA A 127 11.95 -6.78 -24.64
N PRO A 128 10.80 -6.63 -23.94
CA PRO A 128 9.51 -6.55 -24.60
C PRO A 128 9.47 -5.31 -25.53
N PRO A 129 8.78 -5.38 -26.67
CA PRO A 129 8.40 -4.16 -27.40
C PRO A 129 7.52 -3.29 -26.49
N ARG A 130 7.62 -1.96 -26.62
CA ARG A 130 6.89 -1.01 -25.74
C ARG A 130 5.39 -1.34 -25.73
N ALA A 131 4.88 -1.70 -24.55
CA ALA A 131 3.47 -1.70 -24.22
C ALA A 131 3.28 -0.65 -23.11
N GLU A 132 2.39 0.31 -23.32
CA GLU A 132 2.23 1.49 -22.44
C GLU A 132 0.88 1.50 -21.70
N THR A 133 0.02 0.49 -21.90
CA THR A 133 -1.31 0.46 -21.27
C THR A 133 -1.37 -0.63 -20.21
N SER A 134 -1.26 -0.22 -18.95
CA SER A 134 -1.35 -1.09 -17.77
C SER A 134 -2.25 -0.42 -16.73
N THR A 135 -3.33 -1.08 -16.31
CA THR A 135 -4.32 -0.48 -15.40
C THR A 135 -3.90 -0.52 -13.94
N GLU A 136 -3.03 -1.44 -13.53
CA GLU A 136 -2.63 -1.67 -12.13
C GLU A 136 -1.23 -1.13 -11.80
N VAL A 137 -0.54 -0.47 -12.75
CA VAL A 137 0.86 -0.05 -12.52
C VAL A 137 1.00 0.96 -11.38
N ALA A 138 0.07 1.91 -11.24
CA ALA A 138 0.12 2.89 -10.15
C ALA A 138 0.00 2.21 -8.77
N ASP A 139 -0.84 1.18 -8.67
CA ASP A 139 -1.01 0.35 -7.47
C ASP A 139 0.26 -0.41 -7.11
N VAL A 140 0.86 -1.10 -8.09
CA VAL A 140 2.11 -1.84 -7.91
C VAL A 140 3.28 -0.89 -7.58
N GLU A 141 3.37 0.25 -8.25
CA GLU A 141 4.38 1.28 -7.99
C GLU A 141 4.28 1.84 -6.57
N GLY A 142 3.06 2.09 -6.09
CA GLY A 142 2.81 2.52 -4.70
C GLY A 142 3.31 1.49 -3.68
N GLN A 143 2.98 0.21 -3.91
CA GLN A 143 3.44 -0.91 -3.07
C GLN A 143 4.96 -1.11 -3.07
N LEU A 144 5.59 -0.95 -4.24
CA LEU A 144 7.04 -1.01 -4.39
C LEU A 144 7.72 0.17 -3.69
N SER A 145 7.16 1.37 -3.82
CA SER A 145 7.69 2.57 -3.19
C SER A 145 7.72 2.43 -1.66
N LEU A 146 6.65 1.90 -1.06
CA LEU A 146 6.59 1.63 0.38
C LEU A 146 7.72 0.69 0.84
N ARG A 147 7.96 -0.41 0.10
CA ARG A 147 8.92 -1.46 0.50
C ARG A 147 10.37 -1.11 0.18
N LEU A 148 10.62 -0.50 -0.98
CA LEU A 148 11.97 -0.17 -1.44
C LEU A 148 12.49 1.10 -0.77
N ARG A 149 11.63 2.11 -0.60
CA ARG A 149 11.96 3.41 0.03
C ARG A 149 11.66 3.44 1.53
N GLY A 150 11.46 2.27 2.16
CA GLY A 150 10.95 2.01 3.51
C GLY A 150 11.70 2.60 4.71
N GLY A 151 12.45 3.69 4.53
CA GLY A 151 12.92 4.54 5.63
C GLY A 151 11.92 5.64 6.01
N GLU A 152 10.97 6.01 5.13
CA GLU A 152 10.05 7.12 5.38
C GLU A 152 8.78 6.72 6.13
N PHE A 153 8.23 5.52 5.86
CA PHE A 153 6.95 5.05 6.44
C PHE A 153 7.15 3.75 7.21
N GLY A 154 6.57 3.68 8.42
CA GLY A 154 6.83 2.60 9.39
C GLY A 154 5.68 1.64 9.65
N GLY A 155 4.71 1.50 8.73
CA GLY A 155 3.58 0.58 8.90
C GLY A 155 2.55 0.63 7.77
N ASP A 156 1.58 -0.29 7.82
CA ASP A 156 0.48 -0.36 6.85
C ASP A 156 -0.64 0.63 7.19
N VAL A 157 -1.42 1.07 6.19
CA VAL A 157 -2.61 1.95 6.37
C VAL A 157 -3.57 1.42 7.44
N THR A 158 -3.65 0.10 7.60
CA THR A 158 -4.56 -0.55 8.55
C THR A 158 -4.26 -0.24 10.02
N THR A 159 -3.07 0.27 10.32
CA THR A 159 -2.70 0.74 11.66
C THR A 159 -3.38 2.06 12.04
N LEU A 160 -3.93 2.80 11.07
CA LEU A 160 -4.70 4.04 11.25
C LEU A 160 -6.08 3.74 11.86
N THR A 161 -6.06 3.30 13.12
CA THR A 161 -7.21 2.72 13.81
C THR A 161 -8.04 3.73 14.60
N LEU A 162 -7.53 4.94 14.80
CA LEU A 162 -8.19 5.98 15.59
C LEU A 162 -9.09 6.86 14.71
N ALA A 163 -10.37 7.04 15.06
CA ALA A 163 -11.29 7.88 14.28
C ALA A 163 -10.87 9.36 14.19
N GLN A 164 -10.24 9.89 15.24
CA GLN A 164 -9.85 11.29 15.35
C GLN A 164 -8.36 11.45 15.00
N PRO A 165 -8.00 12.00 13.82
CA PRO A 165 -6.62 12.06 13.34
C PRO A 165 -5.69 12.99 14.13
N LEU A 166 -6.20 13.90 14.97
CA LEU A 166 -5.35 14.67 15.89
C LEU A 166 -4.54 13.77 16.84
N ASN A 167 -5.04 12.56 17.14
CA ASN A 167 -4.30 11.59 17.94
C ASN A 167 -2.99 11.15 17.29
N TYR A 168 -2.84 11.28 15.97
CA TYR A 168 -1.62 10.91 15.25
C TYR A 168 -0.52 11.97 15.39
N LEU A 169 -0.87 13.18 15.84
CA LEU A 169 0.08 14.25 16.14
C LEU A 169 0.56 14.20 17.59
N ALA A 170 -0.14 13.48 18.48
CA ALA A 170 0.25 13.39 19.89
C ALA A 170 1.67 12.82 20.08
N PRO A 171 2.11 11.75 19.38
CA PRO A 171 3.50 11.31 19.46
C PRO A 171 4.52 12.35 18.95
N VAL A 172 4.11 13.22 18.02
CA VAL A 172 4.99 14.30 17.53
C VAL A 172 5.21 15.33 18.63
N VAL A 173 4.13 15.79 19.26
CA VAL A 173 4.19 16.73 20.39
C VAL A 173 4.93 16.13 21.59
N GLY A 174 4.70 14.84 21.88
CA GLY A 174 5.36 14.15 22.99
C GLY A 174 6.87 13.96 22.81
N LEU A 175 7.37 13.96 21.57
CA LEU A 175 8.80 13.92 21.27
C LEU A 175 9.40 15.32 21.07
N ASP A 176 8.57 16.30 20.72
CA ASP A 176 8.99 17.68 20.56
C ASP A 176 9.50 18.23 21.91
N GLY A 177 10.69 18.82 21.90
CA GLY A 177 11.38 19.28 23.11
C GLY A 177 11.99 18.19 24.01
N ALA A 178 11.43 16.97 24.05
CA ALA A 178 11.97 15.85 24.83
C ALA A 178 13.12 15.10 24.13
N GLY A 179 13.13 15.09 22.79
CA GLY A 179 14.12 14.37 21.99
C GLY A 179 13.79 12.87 21.85
N PRO A 180 14.76 12.03 21.45
CA PRO A 180 14.55 10.60 21.26
C PRO A 180 14.12 9.88 22.55
N THR A 181 12.96 9.22 22.53
CA THR A 181 12.36 8.58 23.72
C THR A 181 12.06 7.09 23.45
N PRO A 182 12.35 6.16 24.38
CA PRO A 182 11.89 4.78 24.30
C PRO A 182 10.38 4.69 24.06
N ARG A 183 9.96 3.68 23.28
CA ARG A 183 8.55 3.52 22.90
C ARG A 183 7.61 3.47 24.11
N ASP A 184 7.95 2.67 25.10
CA ASP A 184 7.07 2.42 26.25
C ASP A 184 6.93 3.68 27.11
N GLU A 185 8.01 4.43 27.31
CA GLU A 185 8.00 5.72 27.99
C GLU A 185 7.14 6.76 27.24
N LEU A 186 7.23 6.80 25.91
CA LEU A 186 6.36 7.68 25.11
C LEU A 186 4.88 7.28 25.25
N VAL A 187 4.57 5.98 25.26
CA VAL A 187 3.19 5.49 25.41
C VAL A 187 2.64 5.82 26.80
N GLU A 188 3.43 5.63 27.86
CA GLU A 188 3.08 6.02 29.23
C GLU A 188 2.80 7.52 29.32
N ARG A 189 3.70 8.34 28.77
CA ARG A 189 3.52 9.79 28.72
C ARG A 189 2.23 10.21 28.01
N LEU A 190 1.90 9.59 26.88
CA LEU A 190 0.65 9.85 26.17
C LEU A 190 -0.58 9.42 26.97
N ALA A 191 -0.48 8.35 27.77
CA ALA A 191 -1.58 7.94 28.63
C ALA A 191 -1.83 8.96 29.75
N ASP A 192 -0.75 9.46 30.35
CA ASP A 192 -0.79 10.38 31.50
C ASP A 192 -1.19 11.80 31.10
N GLU A 193 -0.53 12.38 30.10
CA GLU A 193 -0.68 13.80 29.72
C GLU A 193 -1.81 14.00 28.70
N TYR A 194 -2.02 13.07 27.76
CA TYR A 194 -3.01 13.22 26.69
C TYR A 194 -4.36 12.55 27.03
N SER A 195 -4.54 12.04 28.27
CA SER A 195 -5.74 11.33 28.75
C SER A 195 -6.25 10.28 27.73
N PHE A 196 -5.31 9.57 27.10
CA PHE A 196 -5.59 8.76 25.93
C PHE A 196 -5.03 7.35 26.08
N GLY A 197 -5.89 6.40 26.45
CA GLY A 197 -5.54 4.99 26.64
C GLY A 197 -5.21 4.20 25.36
N ALA A 198 -4.80 4.86 24.28
CA ALA A 198 -4.44 4.24 23.01
C ALA A 198 -3.11 4.79 22.44
N GLY A 199 -2.14 5.05 23.33
CA GLY A 199 -0.81 5.53 22.97
C GLY A 199 -0.09 4.61 21.97
N ASP A 200 -0.21 3.28 22.11
CA ASP A 200 0.34 2.32 21.15
C ASP A 200 -0.16 2.55 19.72
N ALA A 201 -1.48 2.75 19.57
CA ALA A 201 -2.12 2.99 18.29
C ALA A 201 -1.74 4.36 17.72
N ALA A 202 -1.59 5.38 18.58
CA ALA A 202 -1.13 6.71 18.17
C ALA A 202 0.31 6.64 17.61
N VAL A 203 1.24 6.01 18.33
CA VAL A 203 2.63 5.84 17.90
C VAL A 203 2.70 5.03 16.60
N ALA A 204 1.96 3.92 16.51
CA ALA A 204 1.90 3.13 15.29
C ALA A 204 1.37 3.94 14.09
N SER A 205 0.28 4.69 14.29
CA SER A 205 -0.31 5.53 13.24
C SER A 205 0.64 6.66 12.81
N ALA A 206 1.33 7.29 13.75
CA ALA A 206 2.28 8.36 13.44
C ALA A 206 3.50 7.84 12.66
N ARG A 207 3.95 6.61 12.93
CA ARG A 207 4.96 5.91 12.10
C ARG A 207 4.44 5.61 10.71
N THR A 208 3.20 5.14 10.58
CA THR A 208 2.56 4.88 9.29
C THR A 208 2.44 6.15 8.46
N LEU A 209 2.14 7.30 9.07
CA LEU A 209 2.13 8.59 8.38
C LEU A 209 3.53 9.19 8.14
N GLY A 210 4.59 8.46 8.48
CA GLY A 210 5.98 8.89 8.30
C GLY A 210 6.39 10.07 9.19
N LEU A 211 5.67 10.32 10.28
CA LEU A 211 5.99 11.36 11.25
C LEU A 211 7.08 10.91 12.23
N LEU A 212 7.11 9.60 12.52
CA LEU A 212 8.09 8.97 13.40
C LEU A 212 8.93 7.97 12.62
N ALA A 213 10.23 7.95 12.89
CA ALA A 213 11.14 6.96 12.35
C ALA A 213 10.85 5.56 12.89
N ALA A 214 11.22 4.54 12.12
CA ALA A 214 11.17 3.15 12.56
C ALA A 214 12.19 2.88 13.68
N GLY A 215 11.83 1.97 14.60
CA GLY A 215 12.71 1.51 15.68
C GLY A 215 12.49 2.19 17.04
N SER A 216 13.38 1.87 17.97
CA SER A 216 13.43 2.41 19.34
C SER A 216 14.87 2.84 19.64
N PRO A 217 15.12 4.03 20.20
CA PRO A 217 14.14 5.02 20.67
C PRO A 217 13.34 5.65 19.51
N CYS A 218 12.09 6.04 19.79
CA CYS A 218 11.25 6.80 18.87
C CYS A 218 11.89 8.16 18.58
N ARG A 219 11.88 8.56 17.31
CA ARG A 219 12.42 9.84 16.83
C ARG A 219 11.48 10.44 15.80
N LEU A 220 11.46 11.76 15.72
CA LEU A 220 10.83 12.45 14.60
C LEU A 220 11.63 12.18 13.31
N THR A 221 10.92 12.03 12.20
CA THR A 221 11.51 12.19 10.86
C THR A 221 11.58 13.68 10.52
N ASP A 222 12.18 14.04 9.37
CA ASP A 222 12.10 15.40 8.83
C ASP A 222 10.65 15.90 8.70
N GLN A 223 9.69 15.00 8.45
CA GLN A 223 8.27 15.33 8.42
C GLN A 223 7.65 15.48 9.79
N GLY A 224 8.09 14.68 10.76
CA GLY A 224 7.75 14.88 12.17
C GLY A 224 8.22 16.25 12.66
N GLU A 225 9.46 16.66 12.33
CA GLU A 225 10.02 17.95 12.70
C GLU A 225 9.29 19.13 12.03
N LEU A 226 8.95 18.99 10.74
CA LEU A 226 8.10 19.97 10.04
C LEU A 226 6.74 20.08 10.72
N SER A 227 6.11 18.95 11.07
CA SER A 227 4.82 18.91 11.75
C SER A 227 4.88 19.57 13.13
N ALA A 228 5.93 19.28 13.91
CA ALA A 228 6.18 19.92 15.20
C ALA A 228 6.33 21.44 15.05
N THR A 229 7.03 21.91 14.02
CA THR A 229 7.18 23.34 13.73
C THR A 229 5.84 24.01 13.43
N VAL A 230 4.98 23.37 12.62
CA VAL A 230 3.63 23.87 12.32
C VAL A 230 2.77 23.88 13.58
N LEU A 231 2.83 22.83 14.40
CA LEU A 231 2.10 22.73 15.67
C LEU A 231 2.48 23.86 16.63
N ARG A 232 3.77 24.12 16.84
CA ARG A 232 4.24 25.26 17.64
C ARG A 232 3.76 26.60 17.09
N GLY A 233 3.84 26.78 15.77
CA GLY A 233 3.34 27.99 15.10
C GLY A 233 1.82 28.19 15.25
N TYR A 234 1.06 27.10 15.42
CA TYR A 234 -0.37 27.10 15.70
C TYR A 234 -0.71 27.31 17.19
N GLY A 235 0.30 27.30 18.08
CA GLY A 235 0.11 27.40 19.52
C GLY A 235 -0.11 26.06 20.23
N VAL A 236 0.47 24.98 19.69
CA VAL A 236 0.51 23.65 20.33
C VAL A 236 1.96 23.33 20.67
N ALA A 237 2.35 23.58 21.90
CA ALA A 237 3.65 23.31 22.49
C ALA A 237 3.67 22.02 23.33
N ASP A 238 2.51 21.60 23.86
CA ASP A 238 2.41 20.39 24.69
C ASP A 238 1.13 19.56 24.45
N LEU A 239 1.06 18.42 25.12
CA LEU A 239 -0.04 17.46 24.99
C LEU A 239 -1.36 17.98 25.56
N ASP A 240 -1.32 18.85 26.58
CA ASP A 240 -2.52 19.46 27.17
C ASP A 240 -3.18 20.42 26.18
N GLU A 241 -2.39 21.22 25.47
CA GLU A 241 -2.85 22.11 24.41
C GLU A 241 -3.44 21.34 23.22
N LEU A 242 -2.77 20.25 22.79
CA LEU A 242 -3.32 19.38 21.74
C LEU A 242 -4.65 18.74 22.20
N TRP A 243 -4.75 18.36 23.48
CA TRP A 243 -5.97 17.79 24.04
C TRP A 243 -7.11 18.82 24.10
N ALA A 244 -6.80 20.08 24.43
CA ALA A 244 -7.77 21.18 24.41
C ALA A 244 -8.37 21.36 23.00
N ILE A 245 -7.53 21.43 21.96
CA ILE A 245 -7.95 21.49 20.56
C ILE A 245 -8.83 20.29 20.20
N LYS A 246 -8.42 19.07 20.56
CA LYS A 246 -9.23 17.87 20.32
C LYS A 246 -10.61 17.97 20.98
N ARG A 247 -10.74 18.58 22.15
CA ARG A 247 -12.03 18.79 22.81
C ARG A 247 -12.91 19.80 22.10
N GLU A 248 -12.34 20.84 21.49
CA GLU A 248 -13.07 21.84 20.71
C GLU A 248 -13.71 21.23 19.46
N THR A 249 -13.08 20.22 18.87
CA THR A 249 -13.63 19.49 17.71
C THR A 249 -14.79 18.54 18.06
N ARG A 250 -15.22 18.42 19.33
CA ARG A 250 -16.34 17.54 19.70
C ARG A 250 -17.65 18.06 19.10
N GLY A 251 -18.25 17.25 18.22
CA GLY A 251 -19.47 17.62 17.50
C GLY A 251 -19.23 18.44 16.23
N SER A 252 -17.97 18.65 15.84
CA SER A 252 -17.55 19.26 14.57
C SER A 252 -16.37 18.45 13.99
N THR A 253 -15.65 18.99 13.03
CA THR A 253 -14.50 18.37 12.36
C THR A 253 -13.25 19.22 12.54
N VAL A 254 -12.05 18.63 12.34
CA VAL A 254 -10.81 19.41 12.45
C VAL A 254 -10.76 20.47 11.35
N VAL A 255 -11.23 20.16 10.15
CA VAL A 255 -11.27 21.12 9.04
C VAL A 255 -12.18 22.32 9.32
N GLU A 256 -13.30 22.13 10.01
CA GLU A 256 -14.22 23.23 10.36
C GLU A 256 -13.67 24.12 11.48
N THR A 257 -13.06 23.53 12.51
CA THR A 257 -12.61 24.28 13.71
C THR A 257 -11.16 24.74 13.62
N HIS A 258 -10.27 23.92 13.05
CA HIS A 258 -8.82 24.14 12.97
C HIS A 258 -8.27 23.83 11.56
N PRO A 259 -8.65 24.61 10.51
CA PRO A 259 -8.27 24.33 9.12
C PRO A 259 -6.76 24.09 8.89
N PRO A 260 -5.83 24.85 9.50
CA PRO A 260 -4.39 24.60 9.31
C PRO A 260 -3.94 23.21 9.77
N LEU A 261 -4.51 22.70 10.87
CA LEU A 261 -4.20 21.35 11.36
C LEU A 261 -4.82 20.26 10.47
N ALA A 262 -6.00 20.51 9.90
CA ALA A 262 -6.59 19.62 8.91
C ALA A 262 -5.73 19.54 7.64
N ILE A 263 -5.18 20.67 7.18
CA ILE A 263 -4.23 20.71 6.05
C ILE A 263 -2.96 19.92 6.36
N LEU A 264 -2.37 20.12 7.55
CA LEU A 264 -1.19 19.36 7.98
C LEU A 264 -1.45 17.85 7.93
N LEU A 265 -2.55 17.41 8.53
CA LEU A 265 -2.96 16.01 8.54
C LEU A 265 -3.21 15.49 7.12
N ARG A 266 -3.98 16.22 6.30
CA ARG A 266 -4.28 15.84 4.91
C ARG A 266 -3.00 15.64 4.09
N ASN A 267 -1.98 16.48 4.29
CA ASN A 267 -0.67 16.31 3.66
C ASN A 267 0.04 15.05 4.17
N ALA A 268 0.05 14.80 5.48
CA ALA A 268 0.66 13.58 6.04
C ALA A 268 0.01 12.31 5.49
N PHE A 269 -1.32 12.29 5.39
CA PHE A 269 -2.08 11.21 4.77
C PHE A 269 -1.77 11.04 3.28
N ALA A 270 -1.80 12.12 2.49
CA ALA A 270 -1.61 12.05 1.04
C ALA A 270 -0.20 11.60 0.61
N ARG A 271 0.80 11.76 1.49
CA ARG A 271 2.16 11.26 1.25
C ARG A 271 2.26 9.74 1.33
N HIS A 272 1.40 9.11 2.13
CA HIS A 272 1.40 7.66 2.24
C HIS A 272 0.90 7.05 0.91
N PRO A 273 1.70 6.27 0.16
CA PRO A 273 1.37 5.88 -1.21
C PRO A 273 0.01 5.21 -1.36
N GLU A 274 -0.30 4.22 -0.51
CA GLU A 274 -1.60 3.52 -0.57
C GLU A 274 -2.79 4.43 -0.24
N PHE A 275 -2.58 5.41 0.66
CA PHE A 275 -3.63 6.33 1.04
C PHE A 275 -3.84 7.37 -0.05
N GLY A 276 -2.77 7.86 -0.67
CA GLY A 276 -2.82 8.73 -1.84
C GLY A 276 -3.65 8.10 -2.97
N LEU A 277 -3.37 6.84 -3.31
CA LEU A 277 -4.13 6.09 -4.31
C LEU A 277 -5.60 5.89 -3.91
N LEU A 278 -5.87 5.63 -2.63
CA LEU A 278 -7.25 5.54 -2.12
C LEU A 278 -8.01 6.87 -2.24
N LEU A 279 -7.34 8.00 -2.00
CA LEU A 279 -7.92 9.34 -2.21
C LEU A 279 -8.15 9.63 -3.69
N GLU A 280 -7.25 9.19 -4.58
CA GLU A 280 -7.42 9.32 -6.03
C GLU A 280 -8.61 8.51 -6.52
N ALA A 281 -8.71 7.24 -6.11
CA ALA A 281 -9.85 6.38 -6.41
C ALA A 281 -11.17 7.00 -5.92
N LEU A 282 -11.18 7.55 -4.70
CA LEU A 282 -12.36 8.21 -4.15
C LEU A 282 -12.76 9.46 -4.96
N ARG A 283 -11.80 10.29 -5.36
CA ARG A 283 -12.08 11.50 -6.17
C ARG A 283 -12.58 11.17 -7.58
N ALA A 284 -12.14 10.05 -8.15
CA ALA A 284 -12.54 9.61 -9.48
C ALA A 284 -14.02 9.20 -9.58
N GLU A 285 -14.65 8.80 -8.46
CA GLU A 285 -16.07 8.46 -8.39
C GLU A 285 -17.00 9.69 -8.48
N GLY A 286 -16.48 10.88 -8.25
CA GLY A 286 -17.25 12.13 -8.27
C GLY A 286 -17.81 12.54 -6.90
N PRO A 287 -18.70 13.55 -6.85
CA PRO A 287 -19.04 14.26 -5.60
C PRO A 287 -19.82 13.41 -4.59
N ARG A 288 -20.49 12.35 -5.06
CA ARG A 288 -21.26 11.42 -4.22
C ARG A 288 -20.85 10.00 -4.59
N VAL A 289 -20.15 9.35 -3.68
CA VAL A 289 -19.54 8.05 -3.87
C VAL A 289 -20.39 6.98 -3.22
N HIS A 290 -20.88 6.03 -4.00
CA HIS A 290 -21.47 4.81 -3.48
C HIS A 290 -20.36 3.82 -3.14
N PHE A 291 -20.46 3.20 -1.96
CA PHE A 291 -19.36 2.38 -1.43
C PHE A 291 -19.02 1.19 -2.34
N LEU A 292 -20.03 0.56 -2.97
CA LEU A 292 -19.80 -0.58 -3.87
C LEU A 292 -19.15 -0.18 -5.20
N ASP A 293 -19.41 1.03 -5.70
CA ASP A 293 -18.75 1.56 -6.90
C ASP A 293 -17.27 1.85 -6.61
N LEU A 294 -16.98 2.41 -5.42
CA LEU A 294 -15.60 2.55 -4.93
C LEU A 294 -14.91 1.18 -4.80
N LEU A 295 -15.60 0.17 -4.27
CA LEU A 295 -15.05 -1.20 -4.20
C LEU A 295 -14.76 -1.76 -5.60
N GLU A 296 -15.67 -1.59 -6.56
CA GLU A 296 -15.47 -2.02 -7.93
C GLU A 296 -14.22 -1.37 -8.54
N ARG A 297 -14.04 -0.06 -8.38
CA ARG A 297 -12.83 0.64 -8.84
C ARG A 297 -11.58 0.10 -8.17
N LEU A 298 -11.58 0.00 -6.85
CA LEU A 298 -10.41 -0.46 -6.08
C LEU A 298 -10.02 -1.90 -6.49
N VAL A 299 -10.97 -2.81 -6.68
CA VAL A 299 -10.69 -4.17 -7.13
C VAL A 299 -10.09 -4.21 -8.55
N ARG A 300 -10.49 -3.30 -9.44
CA ARG A 300 -10.09 -3.29 -10.85
C ARG A 300 -8.78 -2.54 -11.13
N GLU A 301 -8.57 -1.43 -10.44
CA GLU A 301 -7.48 -0.47 -10.69
C GLU A 301 -6.42 -0.48 -9.59
N TYR A 302 -6.82 -0.75 -8.34
CA TYR A 302 -5.93 -0.70 -7.17
C TYR A 302 -6.02 -1.96 -6.28
N PRO A 303 -5.85 -3.18 -6.83
CA PRO A 303 -6.11 -4.41 -6.12
C PRO A 303 -5.23 -4.60 -4.87
N ASN A 304 -3.98 -4.13 -4.87
CA ASN A 304 -3.13 -4.23 -3.69
C ASN A 304 -3.58 -3.28 -2.59
N VAL A 305 -3.96 -2.02 -2.91
CA VAL A 305 -4.59 -1.10 -1.94
C VAL A 305 -5.90 -1.68 -1.39
N PHE A 306 -6.73 -2.30 -2.24
CA PHE A 306 -7.93 -2.99 -1.79
C PHE A 306 -7.62 -4.11 -0.78
N LEU A 307 -6.66 -4.97 -1.12
CA LEU A 307 -6.27 -6.10 -0.28
C LEU A 307 -5.61 -5.64 1.03
N SER A 308 -4.77 -4.60 1.00
CA SER A 308 -4.04 -4.11 2.18
C SER A 308 -4.93 -3.27 3.09
N ALA A 309 -5.61 -2.25 2.55
CA ALA A 309 -6.27 -1.22 3.33
C ALA A 309 -7.74 -1.53 3.63
N VAL A 310 -8.44 -2.23 2.72
CA VAL A 310 -9.89 -2.43 2.80
C VAL A 310 -10.26 -3.81 3.35
N CYS A 311 -9.53 -4.86 2.96
CA CYS A 311 -9.89 -6.24 3.29
C CYS A 311 -9.38 -6.69 4.66
N THR A 312 -10.18 -7.42 5.45
CA THR A 312 -9.68 -8.15 6.62
C THR A 312 -8.56 -9.12 6.21
N THR A 313 -7.72 -9.59 7.13
CA THR A 313 -6.63 -10.53 6.78
C THR A 313 -7.15 -11.77 6.03
N ARG A 314 -8.20 -12.41 6.56
CA ARG A 314 -8.85 -13.56 5.90
C ARG A 314 -9.60 -13.16 4.62
N GLY A 315 -10.24 -11.99 4.64
CA GLY A 315 -10.93 -11.42 3.49
C GLY A 315 -10.00 -11.17 2.31
N ALA A 316 -8.77 -10.73 2.58
CA ALA A 316 -7.75 -10.48 1.56
C ALA A 316 -7.35 -11.78 0.84
N GLU A 317 -7.17 -12.88 1.57
CA GLU A 317 -6.88 -14.19 0.95
C GLU A 317 -8.03 -14.64 0.03
N ARG A 318 -9.26 -14.58 0.53
CA ARG A 318 -10.47 -14.92 -0.25
C ARG A 318 -10.63 -14.03 -1.48
N ALA A 319 -10.46 -12.73 -1.33
CA ALA A 319 -10.57 -11.77 -2.42
C ALA A 319 -9.48 -11.99 -3.47
N ARG A 320 -8.24 -12.25 -3.05
CA ARG A 320 -7.12 -12.57 -3.95
C ARG A 320 -7.42 -13.82 -4.78
N GLU A 321 -7.99 -14.87 -4.19
CA GLU A 321 -8.41 -16.06 -4.93
C GLU A 321 -9.50 -15.75 -5.98
N LEU A 322 -10.47 -14.91 -5.64
CA LEU A 322 -11.51 -14.48 -6.59
C LEU A 322 -10.91 -13.67 -7.75
N ILE A 323 -9.97 -12.75 -7.45
CA ILE A 323 -9.25 -11.98 -8.47
C ILE A 323 -8.46 -12.94 -9.38
N GLU A 324 -7.72 -13.88 -8.81
CA GLU A 324 -6.91 -14.85 -9.56
C GLU A 324 -7.77 -15.72 -10.51
N ARG A 325 -9.01 -16.05 -10.12
CA ARG A 325 -9.97 -16.83 -10.93
C ARG A 325 -10.76 -15.97 -11.93
N GLY A 326 -10.60 -14.65 -11.93
CA GLY A 326 -11.38 -13.74 -12.77
C GLY A 326 -12.83 -13.56 -12.29
N GLU A 327 -13.14 -13.94 -11.05
CA GLU A 327 -14.45 -13.79 -10.41
C GLU A 327 -14.58 -12.45 -9.65
N THR A 328 -13.87 -11.41 -10.10
CA THR A 328 -13.74 -10.11 -9.41
C THR A 328 -15.11 -9.45 -9.14
N ALA A 329 -16.05 -9.59 -10.06
CA ALA A 329 -17.40 -9.03 -9.92
C ALA A 329 -18.13 -9.50 -8.66
N ARG A 330 -17.87 -10.74 -8.20
CA ARG A 330 -18.46 -11.26 -6.97
C ARG A 330 -18.05 -10.45 -5.75
N ILE A 331 -16.86 -9.84 -5.77
CA ILE A 331 -16.35 -9.10 -4.62
C ILE A 331 -17.23 -7.90 -4.30
N TYR A 332 -17.79 -7.20 -5.29
CA TYR A 332 -18.62 -6.01 -5.07
C TYR A 332 -20.11 -6.22 -5.37
N ALA A 333 -20.48 -7.26 -6.11
CA ALA A 333 -21.88 -7.55 -6.44
C ALA A 333 -22.58 -8.50 -5.45
N ASP A 334 -21.84 -9.38 -4.76
CA ASP A 334 -22.41 -10.36 -3.82
C ASP A 334 -22.33 -9.82 -2.38
N PRO A 335 -23.48 -9.55 -1.72
CA PRO A 335 -23.50 -9.03 -0.36
C PRO A 335 -22.82 -9.92 0.68
N ASP A 336 -22.85 -11.23 0.51
CA ASP A 336 -22.20 -12.16 1.45
C ASP A 336 -20.68 -12.17 1.25
N VAL A 337 -20.19 -11.77 0.08
CA VAL A 337 -18.76 -11.66 -0.20
C VAL A 337 -18.20 -10.36 0.35
N TRP A 338 -18.71 -9.19 -0.05
CA TRP A 338 -18.07 -7.93 0.40
C TRP A 338 -18.19 -7.75 1.91
N ARG A 339 -19.27 -8.20 2.55
CA ARG A 339 -19.42 -8.10 4.01
C ARG A 339 -18.43 -8.98 4.78
N ASP A 340 -18.02 -10.11 4.22
CA ASP A 340 -16.99 -10.98 4.81
C ASP A 340 -15.58 -10.46 4.53
N VAL A 341 -15.38 -9.85 3.36
CA VAL A 341 -14.07 -9.37 2.91
C VAL A 341 -13.69 -8.04 3.56
N VAL A 342 -14.60 -7.06 3.62
CA VAL A 342 -14.33 -5.67 4.01
C VAL A 342 -14.19 -5.53 5.53
N ARG A 343 -13.22 -4.71 5.98
CA ARG A 343 -13.09 -4.32 7.40
C ARG A 343 -14.14 -3.29 7.78
N ASN A 344 -14.79 -3.50 8.92
CA ASN A 344 -15.74 -2.51 9.47
C ASN A 344 -15.11 -1.13 9.74
N ASN A 345 -13.81 -1.09 10.08
CA ASN A 345 -13.07 0.15 10.29
C ASN A 345 -13.08 1.10 9.08
N VAL A 346 -13.21 0.57 7.86
CA VAL A 346 -13.29 1.39 6.63
C VAL A 346 -14.58 2.21 6.61
N LEU A 347 -15.68 1.65 7.12
CA LEU A 347 -16.99 2.31 7.15
C LEU A 347 -17.16 3.25 8.34
N PHE A 348 -16.29 3.12 9.36
CA PHE A 348 -16.33 3.92 10.57
C PHE A 348 -15.14 4.88 10.70
N ASN A 349 -14.00 4.37 11.17
CA ASN A 349 -12.83 5.18 11.53
C ASN A 349 -12.28 5.93 10.31
N PHE A 350 -12.19 5.25 9.17
CA PHE A 350 -11.67 5.86 7.95
C PHE A 350 -12.57 6.99 7.45
N VAL A 351 -13.90 6.79 7.43
CA VAL A 351 -14.86 7.86 7.12
C VAL A 351 -14.69 9.05 8.08
N GLN A 352 -14.56 8.81 9.39
CA GLN A 352 -14.35 9.87 10.37
C GLN A 352 -13.04 10.62 10.15
N GLN A 353 -11.94 9.90 9.87
CA GLN A 353 -10.64 10.51 9.54
C GLN A 353 -10.77 11.44 8.33
N LEU A 354 -11.38 10.95 7.25
CA LEU A 354 -11.58 11.72 6.01
C LEU A 354 -12.47 12.95 6.22
N LYS A 355 -13.48 12.87 7.11
CA LYS A 355 -14.27 14.04 7.51
C LYS A 355 -13.44 15.06 8.27
N HIS A 356 -12.67 14.61 9.26
CA HIS A 356 -11.82 15.50 10.05
C HIS A 356 -10.80 16.24 9.19
N VAL A 357 -10.19 15.57 8.21
CA VAL A 357 -9.22 16.22 7.30
C VAL A 357 -9.87 16.94 6.11
N GLY A 358 -11.20 16.97 5.99
CA GLY A 358 -11.91 17.68 4.93
C GLY A 358 -11.78 17.06 3.54
N VAL A 359 -11.65 15.74 3.46
CA VAL A 359 -11.84 14.99 2.20
C VAL A 359 -13.32 14.65 1.99
N LEU A 360 -14.00 14.25 3.06
CA LEU A 360 -15.45 14.03 3.07
C LEU A 360 -16.15 15.19 3.74
N ALA A 361 -17.34 15.54 3.26
CA ALA A 361 -18.21 16.54 3.88
C ALA A 361 -18.65 16.09 5.28
N SER A 362 -18.87 17.05 6.18
CA SER A 362 -19.23 16.76 7.57
C SER A 362 -20.58 16.06 7.73
N GLU A 363 -21.49 16.21 6.76
CA GLU A 363 -22.76 15.47 6.67
C GLU A 363 -22.62 13.98 6.30
N THR A 364 -21.43 13.54 5.85
CA THR A 364 -21.19 12.13 5.53
C THR A 364 -21.42 11.25 6.75
N ARG A 365 -22.24 10.21 6.60
CA ARG A 365 -22.62 9.29 7.68
C ARG A 365 -21.68 8.10 7.71
N SER A 366 -20.91 7.97 8.78
CA SER A 366 -20.16 6.74 9.09
C SER A 366 -21.11 5.63 9.59
N HIS A 367 -20.66 4.37 9.56
CA HIS A 367 -21.38 3.24 10.12
C HIS A 367 -20.61 2.60 11.26
N SER A 368 -21.14 2.66 12.48
CA SER A 368 -20.57 2.06 13.69
C SER A 368 -21.21 0.73 14.09
N GLY A 369 -22.17 0.23 13.30
CA GLY A 369 -22.94 -0.98 13.60
C GLY A 369 -22.24 -2.25 13.12
N ALA A 370 -22.97 -3.36 13.11
CA ALA A 370 -22.47 -4.60 12.54
C ALA A 370 -22.47 -4.50 11.00
N MET A 371 -21.47 -5.07 10.34
CA MET A 371 -21.35 -5.05 8.87
C MET A 371 -22.62 -5.56 8.14
N ALA A 372 -23.35 -6.50 8.74
CA ALA A 372 -24.62 -7.00 8.21
C ALA A 372 -25.74 -5.95 8.15
N GLU A 373 -25.66 -4.91 8.97
CA GLU A 373 -26.61 -3.79 9.04
C GLU A 373 -26.18 -2.60 8.16
N TYR A 374 -25.02 -2.69 7.49
CA TYR A 374 -24.61 -1.66 6.55
C TYR A 374 -25.41 -1.76 5.25
N ASP A 375 -26.09 -0.67 4.93
CA ASP A 375 -26.75 -0.42 3.66
C ASP A 375 -25.93 0.62 2.85
N PRO A 376 -25.30 0.20 1.74
CA PRO A 376 -24.54 1.10 0.86
C PRO A 376 -25.37 2.22 0.22
N ASP A 377 -26.68 2.02 0.01
CA ASP A 377 -27.54 2.97 -0.68
C ASP A 377 -28.01 4.09 0.26
N GLU A 378 -28.17 3.79 1.55
CA GLU A 378 -28.58 4.77 2.56
C GLU A 378 -27.44 5.68 3.04
N LYS A 379 -26.17 5.27 2.82
CA LYS A 379 -24.98 5.94 3.38
C LYS A 379 -23.88 6.19 2.33
N PRO A 380 -24.16 6.99 1.29
CA PRO A 380 -23.13 7.38 0.35
C PRO A 380 -22.13 8.33 1.01
N TRP A 381 -20.90 8.29 0.53
CA TRP A 381 -19.83 9.18 0.96
C TRP A 381 -19.89 10.45 0.12
N ILE A 382 -19.92 11.61 0.78
CA ILE A 382 -20.06 12.89 0.10
C ILE A 382 -18.69 13.56 0.13
N LEU A 383 -18.09 13.81 -1.03
CA LEU A 383 -16.83 14.53 -1.10
C LEU A 383 -17.04 15.97 -0.61
N ALA A 384 -16.09 16.47 0.16
CA ALA A 384 -16.06 17.89 0.47
C ALA A 384 -15.87 18.69 -0.84
N PRO A 385 -16.47 19.88 -0.99
CA PRO A 385 -16.18 20.75 -2.11
C PRO A 385 -14.67 21.02 -2.14
N ASP A 386 -14.02 20.83 -3.29
CA ASP A 386 -12.63 21.26 -3.43
C ASP A 386 -12.58 22.77 -3.16
N GLU A 387 -11.81 23.20 -2.15
CA GLU A 387 -11.53 24.62 -1.90
C GLU A 387 -10.65 25.25 -3.01
N ARG A 388 -10.53 24.59 -4.17
CA ARG A 388 -9.91 25.14 -5.39
C ARG A 388 -11.00 25.63 -6.33
N GLY A 389 -11.55 26.80 -5.97
CA GLY A 389 -12.03 27.77 -6.95
C GLY A 389 -10.85 28.52 -7.56
#